data_AF-A0A2W6P2W3-F1
#
_entry.id   AF-A0A2W6P2W3-F1
#
_cell.length_a   1.000
_cell.length_b   1.000
_cell.length_c   1.000
_cell.angle_alpha   90.00
_cell.angle_beta   90.00
_cell.angle_gamma   90.00
#
_symmetry.space_group_name_H-M   'P 1'
#
loop_
_entity.id
_entity.type
_entity.pdbx_description
1 polymer ?
#
loop_
_entity_poly.entity_id
_entity_poly.type
_entity_poly.pdbx_seq_one_letter_code
_entity_poly.pdbx_strand_id
1 'polypeptide(L)'
;MQFSTTPTLEGQTIVEYCGVVTGEAILGANIFRDFFAGIRDIVGGRSGAYEKELRKAREIAFEELGSQARALGADAVVGFD
;
A
#
# COMPACT_ATOMS: atom_id res chain seq x y z
N MET A 1 -13.07 -5.47 2.78
CA MET A 1 -12.36 -4.18 2.85
C MET A 1 -12.06 -3.74 1.42
N GLN A 2 -12.77 -2.74 0.94
CA GLN A 2 -12.52 -2.12 -0.36
C GLN A 2 -11.59 -0.92 -0.17
N PHE A 3 -10.61 -0.75 -1.05
CA PHE A 3 -9.72 0.41 -1.05
C PHE A 3 -9.92 1.18 -2.35
N SER A 4 -10.12 2.49 -2.26
CA SER A 4 -10.09 3.37 -3.45
C SER A 4 -9.36 4.68 -3.18
N THR A 5 -8.56 5.14 -4.14
CA THR A 5 -7.98 6.48 -4.12
C THR A 5 -9.04 7.55 -4.48
N THR A 6 -10.20 7.14 -5.00
CA THR A 6 -11.34 8.04 -5.20
C THR A 6 -12.01 8.35 -3.86
N PRO A 7 -12.59 9.55 -3.70
CA PRO A 7 -13.27 9.93 -2.46
C PRO A 7 -14.63 9.24 -2.26
N THR A 8 -15.18 8.62 -3.31
CA THR A 8 -16.48 7.93 -3.29
C THR A 8 -16.42 6.62 -4.08
N LEU A 9 -17.36 5.72 -3.80
CA LEU A 9 -17.57 4.46 -4.52
C LEU A 9 -18.91 4.52 -5.26
N GLU A 10 -18.89 4.42 -6.58
CA GLU A 10 -20.11 4.45 -7.39
C GLU A 10 -21.07 3.31 -7.03
N GLY A 11 -22.37 3.63 -6.96
CA GLY A 11 -23.40 2.66 -6.57
C GLY A 11 -23.46 2.36 -5.07
N GLN A 12 -22.58 2.96 -4.26
CA GLN A 12 -22.58 2.86 -2.79
C GLN A 12 -22.74 4.25 -2.17
N THR A 13 -23.29 4.31 -0.95
CA THR A 13 -23.41 5.56 -0.18
C THR A 13 -22.64 5.41 1.12
N ILE A 14 -21.75 6.35 1.43
CA ILE A 14 -21.03 6.39 2.70
C ILE A 14 -22.03 6.80 3.78
N VAL A 15 -22.30 5.91 4.73
CA VAL A 15 -23.25 6.15 5.83
C VAL A 15 -22.59 6.65 7.11
N GLU A 16 -21.28 6.42 7.26
CA GLU A 16 -20.49 6.80 8.43
C GLU A 16 -19.04 7.09 8.03
N TYR A 17 -18.41 8.08 8.68
CA TYR A 17 -16.99 8.39 8.52
C TYR A 17 -16.26 8.03 9.81
N CYS A 18 -15.53 6.91 9.80
CA CYS A 18 -14.94 6.33 11.00
C CYS A 18 -13.60 6.96 11.44
N GLY A 19 -13.14 8.02 10.76
CA GLY A 19 -11.86 8.69 11.01
C GLY A 19 -10.78 8.34 9.99
N VAL A 20 -9.57 8.87 10.22
CA VAL A 20 -8.41 8.67 9.34
C VAL A 20 -7.65 7.42 9.76
N VAL A 21 -7.18 6.67 8.77
CA VAL A 21 -6.33 5.48 8.94
C VAL A 21 -5.08 5.61 8.09
N THR A 22 -3.99 4.98 8.53
CA THR A 22 -2.72 4.94 7.80
C THR A 22 -2.18 3.51 7.73
N GLY A 23 -1.29 3.25 6.78
CA GLY A 23 -0.56 1.99 6.69
C GLY A 23 0.83 2.26 6.16
N GLU A 24 1.85 1.73 6.83
CA GLU A 24 3.24 2.02 6.53
C GLU A 24 4.02 0.72 6.32
N ALA A 25 5.04 0.78 5.47
CA ALA A 25 5.95 -0.34 5.29
C ALA A 25 7.38 0.16 5.12
N ILE A 26 8.27 -0.32 5.98
CA ILE A 26 9.68 0.05 5.99
C ILE A 26 10.49 -1.04 5.29
N LEU A 27 11.14 -0.68 4.18
CA LEU A 27 12.08 -1.55 3.49
C LEU A 27 13.46 -1.50 4.17
N GLY A 28 13.97 -2.66 4.59
CA GLY A 28 15.24 -2.76 5.31
C GLY A 28 16.47 -2.40 4.45
N ALA A 29 17.55 -1.97 5.10
CA ALA A 29 18.79 -1.54 4.43
C ALA A 29 19.48 -2.64 3.60
N ASN A 30 19.28 -3.92 3.92
CA ASN A 30 19.83 -5.03 3.15
C ASN A 30 19.22 -5.08 1.74
N ILE A 31 17.91 -4.90 1.67
CA ILE A 31 17.12 -4.88 0.43
C ILE A 31 17.58 -3.71 -0.46
N PHE A 32 17.82 -2.55 0.15
CA PHE A 32 18.38 -1.39 -0.54
C PHE A 32 19.77 -1.69 -1.14
N ARG A 33 20.69 -2.32 -0.40
CA ARG A 33 22.02 -2.68 -0.92
C ARG A 33 21.95 -3.64 -2.10
N ASP A 34 21.06 -4.63 -2.02
CA ASP A 34 20.88 -5.62 -3.09
C ASP A 34 20.37 -4.97 -4.40
N PHE A 35 19.56 -3.91 -4.30
CA PHE A 35 19.15 -3.12 -5.47
C PHE A 35 20.31 -2.36 -6.10
N PHE A 36 21.13 -1.68 -5.29
CA PHE A 36 22.27 -0.92 -5.81
C PHE A 36 23.39 -1.82 -6.36
N ALA A 37 23.55 -3.03 -5.82
CA ALA A 37 24.48 -4.02 -6.35
C ALA A 37 24.07 -4.56 -7.73
N GLY A 38 22.76 -4.59 -8.03
CA GLY A 38 22.20 -5.13 -9.29
C GLY A 38 21.94 -4.12 -10.41
N ILE A 39 22.04 -2.80 -10.15
CA ILE A 39 21.70 -1.73 -11.11
C ILE A 39 22.76 -1.50 -12.20
N ARG A 40 23.89 -2.22 -12.18
CA ARG A 40 24.93 -2.03 -13.20
C ARG A 40 24.51 -2.49 -14.61
N ASP A 41 23.52 -3.37 -14.74
CA ASP A 41 23.19 -4.03 -16.02
C ASP A 41 21.76 -3.81 -16.55
N ILE A 42 20.89 -3.00 -15.91
CA ILE A 42 19.47 -2.90 -16.33
C ILE A 42 19.01 -1.45 -16.50
N VAL A 43 19.09 -0.99 -17.75
CA VAL A 43 18.30 0.14 -18.27
C VAL A 43 16.92 -0.39 -18.64
N GLY A 44 15.87 0.01 -17.90
CA GLY A 44 14.48 -0.11 -18.37
C GLY A 44 13.55 -1.00 -17.53
N GLY A 45 12.76 -0.36 -16.67
CA GLY A 45 11.32 -0.64 -16.53
C GLY A 45 10.86 -1.82 -15.68
N ARG A 46 11.62 -2.92 -15.54
CA ARG A 46 11.22 -4.10 -14.75
C ARG A 46 12.40 -4.88 -14.19
N SER A 47 13.04 -4.34 -13.16
CA SER A 47 14.05 -5.09 -12.39
C SER A 47 13.31 -5.95 -11.34
N GLY A 48 13.06 -7.23 -11.66
CA GLY A 48 12.12 -8.09 -10.92
C GLY A 48 12.37 -8.24 -9.41
N ALA A 49 13.59 -8.01 -8.93
CA ALA A 49 13.88 -8.02 -7.49
C ALA A 49 13.32 -6.79 -6.76
N TYR A 50 13.49 -5.58 -7.31
CA TYR A 50 12.99 -4.34 -6.70
C TYR A 50 11.47 -4.28 -6.68
N GLU A 51 10.84 -4.64 -7.79
CA GLU A 51 9.38 -4.64 -7.90
C GLU A 51 8.72 -5.60 -6.90
N LYS A 52 9.35 -6.76 -6.66
CA LYS A 52 8.85 -7.76 -5.71
C LYS A 52 8.83 -7.21 -4.30
N GLU A 53 9.91 -6.57 -3.85
CA GLU A 53 9.98 -6.01 -2.51
C GLU A 53 9.10 -4.77 -2.36
N LEU A 54 9.00 -3.91 -3.38
CA LEU A 54 8.03 -2.81 -3.37
C LEU A 54 6.59 -3.31 -3.28
N ARG A 55 6.27 -4.40 -3.98
CA ARG A 55 4.94 -5.01 -3.90
C ARG A 55 4.68 -5.53 -2.50
N LYS A 56 5.64 -6.23 -1.91
CA LYS A 56 5.57 -6.71 -0.53
C LYS A 56 5.38 -5.57 0.48
N ALA A 57 6.10 -4.46 0.30
CA ALA A 57 5.92 -3.27 1.12
C ALA A 57 4.48 -2.72 1.00
N ARG A 58 3.95 -2.58 -0.22
CA ARG A 58 2.54 -2.18 -0.42
C ARG A 58 1.56 -3.14 0.24
N GLU A 59 1.75 -4.45 0.11
CA GLU A 59 0.87 -5.45 0.71
C GLU A 59 0.82 -5.30 2.24
N ILE A 60 1.97 -5.09 2.89
CA ILE A 60 2.06 -4.83 4.33
C ILE A 60 1.31 -3.53 4.70
N ALA A 61 1.55 -2.45 3.94
CA ALA A 61 0.87 -1.17 4.19
C ALA A 61 -0.66 -1.30 4.04
N PHE A 62 -1.17 -1.99 3.02
CA PHE A 62 -2.60 -2.22 2.84
C PHE A 62 -3.20 -3.11 3.94
N GLU A 63 -2.45 -4.09 4.43
CA GLU A 63 -2.88 -4.94 5.53
C GLU A 63 -3.04 -4.13 6.82
N GLU A 64 -2.07 -3.27 7.15
CA GLU A 64 -2.12 -2.37 8.30
C GLU A 64 -3.28 -1.36 8.16
N LEU A 65 -3.37 -0.68 7.02
CA LEU A 65 -4.43 0.29 6.72
C LEU A 65 -5.82 -0.34 6.89
N GLY A 66 -6.02 -1.54 6.33
CA GLY A 66 -7.26 -2.27 6.45
C GLY A 66 -7.53 -2.78 7.87
N SER A 67 -6.49 -3.12 8.62
CA SER A 67 -6.62 -3.55 10.02
C SER A 67 -7.09 -2.40 10.91
N GLN A 68 -6.49 -1.21 10.77
CA GLN A 68 -6.94 -0.01 11.47
C GLN A 68 -8.39 0.35 11.12
N ALA A 69 -8.74 0.31 9.83
CA ALA A 69 -10.12 0.57 9.38
C ALA A 69 -11.13 -0.42 9.99
N ARG A 70 -10.79 -1.72 10.03
CA ARG A 70 -11.63 -2.74 10.69
C ARG A 70 -11.78 -2.50 12.19
N ALA A 71 -10.73 -2.05 12.88
CA ALA A 71 -10.79 -1.74 14.31
C ALA A 71 -11.74 -0.57 14.61
N LEU A 72 -11.95 0.32 13.64
CA LEU A 72 -12.92 1.42 13.69
C LEU A 72 -14.32 1.03 13.20
N GLY A 73 -14.53 -0.23 12.83
CA GLY A 73 -15.81 -0.72 12.31
C GLY A 73 -16.08 -0.41 10.84
N ALA A 74 -15.10 0.12 10.10
CA ALA A 74 -15.24 0.42 8.68
C ALA A 74 -15.13 -0.84 7.80
N ASP A 75 -15.81 -0.83 6.65
CA ASP A 75 -15.76 -1.87 5.62
C ASP A 75 -15.08 -1.44 4.31
N ALA A 76 -14.77 -0.15 4.19
CA ALA A 76 -14.04 0.46 3.08
C ALA A 76 -13.11 1.60 3.54
N VAL A 77 -12.07 1.86 2.74
CA VAL A 77 -11.18 3.02 2.84
C VAL A 77 -11.21 3.75 1.49
N VAL A 78 -11.58 5.03 1.51
CA VAL A 78 -11.69 5.90 0.32
C VAL A 78 -10.76 7.10 0.47
N GLY A 79 -10.34 7.69 -0.65
CA GLY A 79 -9.50 8.89 -0.67
C GLY A 79 -8.13 8.70 0.00
N PHE A 80 -7.59 7.48 -0.01
CA PHE A 80 -6.23 7.22 0.48
C PHE A 80 -5.18 7.59 -0.58
N ASP A 81 -3.98 7.92 -0.13
CA ASP A 81 -2.79 8.25 -0.94
C ASP A 81 -1.60 7.38 -0.50
#